data_AF-D7FTS6-F1
#
_entry.id   AF-D7FTS6-F1
#
_cell.length_a   1.000
_cell.length_b   1.000
_cell.length_c   1.000
_cell.angle_alpha   90.00
_cell.angle_beta   90.00
_cell.angle_gamma   90.00
#
_symmetry.space_group_name_H-M   'P 1'
#
loop_
_entity.id
_entity.type
_entity.pdbx_description
1 polymer ?
#
loop_
_entity_poly.entity_id
_entity_poly.type
_entity_poly.pdbx_seq_one_letter_code
_entity_poly.pdbx_strand_id
1 'polypeptide(L)'
;MALEARCGAMELQVDELEKGWVLMNDKIEAVIKRLPKRPGINGDQLRAEVRSIDTKLTTTSMKLVDEKTLLRRKDNIKARLKDLAAYELAQQDVQALKDQRAVLFAEKRDKTAQMAEMRQGLRRLRLADRLGVAPRDLAQESIEVPREATGRVIGKKRAALTQLEEECRVSIVTENVSGTREGVEEARRRLDITIRTTEAVVKASPPLAAALRASKRALLLRLEKEHGVKIFIVGPAAAAAAAVDGDGGGTGAAGDSGKGGGRAEHQSRGRGDGGARAAARGQVAVDVTVCGLPKEIDAARAELEGLDCLELAVPVTRKSLPSIFGSGGANLQQMESEYGVCLDVQTGVSRVVLMGVRAGVEAAAEKIRAISHEFRDTEERWPVEPYQVSFLLRNRGAELKGMAHRVGGGVMMTILEEANTKAPAAAPTLPAASLSEGEGEEINEARHPPEEEVEEVEEGGGGSQSTTSFVWVRGTAPRVSAAGVLLLERLKAAERLTAKVAVREDVVSTFVGHAGSEIRKLRRLCVGCDLGLSPATDGVAEVLLLADDEARLAAAVGLVEKWVHHQQIF
;
A
#
# COMPACT_ATOMS: atom_id res chain seq x y z
N MET A 1 36.56 13.12 41.66
CA MET A 1 36.07 13.47 43.02
C MET A 1 36.23 14.95 43.35
N ALA A 2 37.42 15.49 43.65
CA ALA A 2 37.56 16.90 44.08
C ALA A 2 37.09 17.94 43.04
N LEU A 3 37.45 17.76 41.76
CA LEU A 3 36.99 18.64 40.68
C LEU A 3 35.49 18.51 40.40
N GLU A 4 34.90 17.33 40.59
CA GLU A 4 33.45 17.11 40.43
C GLU A 4 32.68 17.82 41.52
N ALA A 5 33.15 17.74 42.78
CA ALA A 5 32.57 18.50 43.88
C ALA A 5 32.66 20.02 43.62
N ARG A 6 33.78 20.51 43.07
CA ARG A 6 33.94 21.91 42.69
C ARG A 6 33.01 22.33 41.55
N CYS A 7 32.79 21.48 40.55
CA CYS A 7 31.80 21.73 39.50
C CYS A 7 30.39 21.82 40.08
N GLY A 8 30.00 20.87 40.94
CA GLY A 8 28.69 20.88 41.60
C GLY A 8 28.49 22.13 42.47
N ALA A 9 29.52 22.55 43.22
CA ALA A 9 29.47 23.80 43.98
C ALA A 9 29.30 25.04 43.09
N MET A 10 29.95 25.07 41.92
CA MET A 10 29.81 26.18 40.97
C MET A 10 28.46 26.18 40.25
N GLU A 11 27.88 25.00 39.98
CA GLU A 11 26.51 24.87 39.47
C GLU A 11 25.49 25.51 40.43
N LEU A 12 25.59 25.21 41.74
CA LEU A 12 24.74 25.84 42.75
C LEU A 12 24.88 27.36 42.78
N GLN A 13 26.10 27.89 42.62
CA GLN A 13 26.34 29.34 42.53
C GLN A 13 25.68 29.96 41.29
N VAL A 14 25.74 29.29 40.13
CA VAL A 14 25.09 29.77 38.90
C VAL A 14 23.56 29.79 39.07
N ASP A 15 22.99 28.77 39.71
CA ASP A 15 21.55 28.69 40.00
C ASP A 15 21.10 29.79 40.98
N GLU A 16 21.90 30.10 42.00
CA GLU A 16 21.64 31.21 42.93
C GLU A 16 21.69 32.57 42.22
N LEU A 17 22.68 32.80 41.35
CA LEU A 17 22.78 34.00 40.53
C LEU A 17 21.62 34.12 39.54
N GLU A 18 21.15 33.01 38.98
CA GLU A 18 19.98 32.99 38.11
C GLU A 18 18.71 33.38 38.86
N LYS A 19 18.47 32.82 40.05
CA LYS A 19 17.34 33.23 40.91
C LYS A 19 17.43 34.71 41.29
N GLY A 20 18.62 35.19 41.63
CA GLY A 20 18.86 36.61 41.91
C GLY A 20 18.56 37.51 40.70
N TRP A 21 18.98 37.10 39.51
CA TRP A 21 18.71 37.82 38.27
C TRP A 21 17.22 37.89 37.93
N VAL A 22 16.49 36.78 38.07
CA VAL A 22 15.03 36.75 37.89
C VAL A 22 14.34 37.67 38.89
N LEU A 23 14.70 37.59 40.18
CA LEU A 23 14.14 38.46 41.22
C LEU A 23 14.39 39.95 40.93
N MET A 24 15.54 40.31 40.36
CA MET A 24 15.82 41.69 39.97
C MET A 24 14.95 42.15 38.79
N ASN A 25 14.67 41.28 37.81
CA ASN A 25 13.72 41.62 36.75
C ASN A 25 12.31 41.85 37.31
N ASP A 26 11.84 41.00 38.22
CA ASP A 26 10.53 41.16 38.87
C ASP A 26 10.45 42.47 39.66
N LYS A 27 11.52 42.84 40.38
CA LYS A 27 11.61 44.12 41.09
C LYS A 27 11.57 45.30 40.13
N ILE A 28 12.32 45.25 39.02
CA ILE A 28 12.31 46.29 37.99
C ILE A 28 10.89 46.46 37.42
N GLU A 29 10.21 45.36 37.09
CA GLU A 29 8.83 45.41 36.61
C GLU A 29 7.86 45.96 37.64
N ALA A 30 7.98 45.58 38.91
CA ALA A 30 7.14 46.06 39.99
C ALA A 30 7.31 47.58 40.19
N VAL A 31 8.55 48.09 40.11
CA VAL A 31 8.82 49.54 40.17
C VAL A 31 8.23 50.22 38.93
N ILE A 32 8.46 49.70 37.72
CA ILE A 32 7.90 50.25 36.46
C ILE A 32 6.36 50.35 36.52
N LYS A 33 5.67 49.34 37.05
CA LYS A 33 4.21 49.36 37.21
C LYS A 33 3.71 50.44 38.18
N ARG A 34 4.55 50.86 39.14
CA ARG A 34 4.25 51.90 40.13
C ARG A 34 4.72 53.30 39.69
N LEU A 35 5.42 53.43 38.56
CA LEU A 35 5.91 54.73 38.13
C LEU A 35 4.74 55.69 37.81
N PRO A 36 4.77 56.93 38.31
CA PRO A 36 3.80 57.94 37.91
C PRO A 36 3.91 58.24 36.41
N LYS A 37 2.83 58.71 35.80
CA LYS A 37 2.84 59.08 34.37
C LYS A 37 3.84 60.22 34.16
N ARG A 38 4.76 60.06 33.21
CA ARG A 38 5.74 61.08 32.84
C ARG A 38 5.02 62.38 32.42
N PRO A 39 5.25 63.52 33.09
CA PRO A 39 4.73 64.80 32.63
C PRO A 39 5.33 65.13 31.25
N GLY A 40 4.50 65.47 30.27
CA GLY A 40 4.96 65.76 28.90
C GLY A 40 5.69 67.10 28.73
N ILE A 41 5.89 67.84 29.81
CA ILE A 41 6.48 69.19 29.80
C ILE A 41 7.80 69.13 30.58
N ASN A 42 8.85 69.77 30.06
CA ASN A 42 10.16 69.80 30.71
C ASN A 42 10.07 70.56 32.06
N GLY A 43 10.78 70.08 33.09
CA GLY A 43 10.79 70.69 34.42
C GLY A 43 11.22 72.16 34.39
N ASP A 44 12.14 72.53 33.50
CA ASP A 44 12.58 73.92 33.33
C ASP A 44 11.50 74.82 32.76
N GLN A 45 10.66 74.31 31.85
CA GLN A 45 9.54 75.05 31.28
C GLN A 45 8.48 75.30 32.35
N LEU A 46 8.14 74.28 33.15
CA LEU A 46 7.20 74.44 34.27
C LEU A 46 7.72 75.45 35.30
N ARG A 47 9.01 75.40 35.66
CA ARG A 47 9.65 76.37 36.56
C ARG A 47 9.66 77.79 35.98
N ALA A 48 9.93 77.94 34.68
CA ALA A 48 9.86 79.23 33.99
C ALA A 48 8.43 79.77 33.96
N GLU A 49 7.43 78.91 33.76
CA GLU A 49 6.02 79.28 33.74
C GLU A 49 5.55 79.75 35.12
N VAL A 50 5.91 79.06 36.20
CA VAL A 50 5.65 79.52 37.59
C VAL A 50 6.24 80.91 37.81
N ARG A 51 7.51 81.12 37.42
CA ARG A 51 8.16 82.43 37.51
C ARG A 51 7.42 83.50 36.71
N SER A 52 6.94 83.18 35.51
CA SER A 52 6.18 84.11 34.66
C SER A 52 4.83 84.50 35.28
N ILE A 53 4.16 83.57 35.95
CA ILE A 53 2.91 83.83 36.66
C ILE A 53 3.20 84.71 37.88
N ASP A 54 4.29 84.44 38.61
CA ASP A 54 4.70 85.24 39.78
C ASP A 54 5.05 86.68 39.41
N THR A 55 5.75 86.88 38.29
CA THR A 55 5.99 88.22 37.75
C THR A 55 4.68 88.92 37.38
N LYS A 56 3.74 88.24 36.72
CA LYS A 56 2.45 88.87 36.33
C LYS A 56 1.60 89.27 37.54
N LEU A 57 1.54 88.41 38.55
CA LEU A 57 0.82 88.68 39.81
C LEU A 57 1.41 89.86 40.59
N THR A 58 2.73 90.10 40.48
CA THR A 58 3.40 91.20 41.18
C THR A 58 3.40 92.52 40.39
N THR A 59 3.45 92.48 39.05
CA THR A 59 3.63 93.69 38.23
C THR A 59 2.36 94.27 37.65
N THR A 60 1.24 93.54 37.64
CA THR A 60 0.05 93.90 36.84
C THR A 60 -1.21 93.94 37.69
N SER A 61 -1.94 95.06 37.68
CA SER A 61 -3.25 95.18 38.35
C SER A 61 -4.31 94.43 37.53
N MET A 62 -4.98 93.45 38.13
CA MET A 62 -5.95 92.58 37.43
C MET A 62 -7.28 92.54 38.18
N LYS A 63 -8.35 92.09 37.52
CA LYS A 63 -9.61 91.77 38.20
C LYS A 63 -9.40 90.54 39.09
N LEU A 64 -10.05 90.48 40.26
CA LEU A 64 -9.96 89.36 41.21
C LEU A 64 -10.19 87.98 40.57
N VAL A 65 -11.04 87.91 39.54
CA VAL A 65 -11.31 86.67 38.80
C VAL A 65 -10.05 86.18 38.08
N ASP A 66 -9.33 87.07 37.39
CA ASP A 66 -8.13 86.73 36.61
C ASP A 66 -6.99 86.31 37.54
N GLU A 67 -6.80 87.02 38.66
CA GLU A 67 -5.82 86.67 39.69
C GLU A 67 -6.06 85.25 40.23
N LYS A 68 -7.32 84.92 40.57
CA LYS A 68 -7.69 83.59 41.03
C LYS A 68 -7.43 82.49 39.98
N THR A 69 -7.61 82.80 38.69
CA THR A 69 -7.27 81.84 37.61
C THR A 69 -5.76 81.62 37.50
N LEU A 70 -4.95 82.66 37.64
CA LEU A 70 -3.49 82.55 37.62
C LEU A 70 -2.96 81.76 38.82
N LEU A 71 -3.52 81.97 40.02
CA LEU A 71 -3.16 81.20 41.21
C LEU A 71 -3.50 79.71 41.04
N ARG A 72 -4.69 79.37 40.54
CA ARG A 72 -5.06 77.97 40.22
C ARG A 72 -4.11 77.35 39.19
N ARG A 73 -3.72 78.10 38.16
CA ARG A 73 -2.74 77.65 37.17
C ARG A 73 -1.37 77.40 37.81
N LYS A 74 -0.90 78.31 38.66
CA LYS A 74 0.36 78.17 39.41
C LYS A 74 0.35 76.92 40.29
N ASP A 75 -0.73 76.67 41.03
CA ASP A 75 -0.85 75.49 41.89
C ASP A 75 -0.88 74.19 41.07
N ASN A 76 -1.57 74.18 39.92
CA ASN A 76 -1.54 73.06 38.99
C ASN A 76 -0.13 72.79 38.43
N ILE A 77 0.64 73.84 38.11
CA ILE A 77 2.02 73.69 37.64
C ILE A 77 2.93 73.18 38.76
N LYS A 78 2.74 73.67 40.00
CA LYS A 78 3.48 73.17 41.17
C LYS A 78 3.18 71.71 41.47
N ALA A 79 1.93 71.27 41.33
CA ALA A 79 1.56 69.87 41.44
C ALA A 79 2.28 69.02 40.37
N ARG A 80 2.29 69.47 39.10
CA ARG A 80 3.06 68.82 38.03
C ARG A 80 4.57 68.76 38.28
N LEU A 81 5.15 69.80 38.89
CA LEU A 81 6.57 69.79 39.31
C LEU A 81 6.84 68.75 40.40
N LYS A 82 5.91 68.59 41.35
CA LYS A 82 6.00 67.54 42.39
C LYS A 82 5.91 66.14 41.76
N ASP A 83 5.01 65.94 40.82
CA ASP A 83 4.88 64.68 40.08
C ASP A 83 6.13 64.36 39.26
N LEU A 84 6.73 65.40 38.64
CA LEU A 84 7.99 65.28 37.90
C LEU A 84 9.15 64.87 38.81
N ALA A 85 9.28 65.49 39.99
CA ALA A 85 10.31 65.11 40.96
C ALA A 85 10.12 63.67 41.47
N ALA A 86 8.87 63.24 41.70
CA ALA A 86 8.56 61.87 42.08
C ALA A 86 8.88 60.86 40.95
N TYR A 87 8.63 61.24 39.70
CA TYR A 87 9.01 60.45 38.53
C TYR A 87 10.53 60.31 38.40
N GLU A 88 11.28 61.40 38.54
CA GLU A 88 12.75 61.39 38.47
C GLU A 88 13.36 60.50 39.56
N LEU A 89 12.84 60.57 40.80
CA LEU A 89 13.28 59.70 41.89
C LEU A 89 13.00 58.22 41.57
N ALA A 90 11.79 57.90 41.12
CA ALA A 90 11.45 56.52 40.73
C ALA A 90 12.29 56.03 39.54
N GLN A 91 12.65 56.93 38.61
CA GLN A 91 13.52 56.60 37.49
C GLN A 91 14.96 56.31 37.95
N GLN A 92 15.47 57.04 38.95
CA GLN A 92 16.77 56.74 39.58
C GLN A 92 16.75 55.35 40.24
N ASP A 93 15.66 54.99 40.92
CA ASP A 93 15.51 53.64 41.52
C ASP A 93 15.51 52.53 40.45
N VAL A 94 14.79 52.73 39.34
CA VAL A 94 14.82 51.79 38.20
C VAL A 94 16.23 51.66 37.62
N GLN A 95 16.96 52.76 37.52
CA GLN A 95 18.33 52.73 37.00
C GLN A 95 19.26 51.98 37.96
N ALA A 96 19.18 52.23 39.27
CA ALA A 96 19.96 51.52 40.27
C ALA A 96 19.69 50.00 40.25
N LEU A 97 18.43 49.57 40.07
CA LEU A 97 18.08 48.15 39.92
C LEU A 97 18.63 47.55 38.61
N LYS A 98 18.63 48.31 37.51
CA LYS A 98 19.24 47.87 36.24
C LYS A 98 20.74 47.68 36.37
N ASP A 99 21.42 48.58 37.09
CA ASP A 99 22.86 48.49 37.33
C ASP A 99 23.17 47.26 38.18
N GLN A 100 22.40 47.00 39.25
CA GLN A 100 22.51 45.77 40.03
C GLN A 100 22.29 44.50 39.19
N ARG A 101 21.28 44.51 38.30
CA ARG A 101 21.03 43.39 37.38
C ARG A 101 22.20 43.17 36.43
N ALA A 102 22.83 44.25 35.94
CA ALA A 102 23.98 44.15 35.04
C ALA A 102 25.19 43.49 35.73
N VAL A 103 25.44 43.83 37.00
CA VAL A 103 26.47 43.18 37.82
C VAL A 103 26.19 41.68 38.00
N LEU A 104 24.98 41.31 38.42
CA LEU A 104 24.61 39.89 38.57
C LEU A 104 24.71 39.10 37.26
N PHE A 105 24.37 39.73 36.12
CA PHE A 105 24.49 39.08 34.82
C PHE A 105 25.95 38.86 34.41
N ALA A 106 26.83 39.82 34.65
CA ALA A 106 28.26 39.67 34.42
C ALA A 106 28.85 38.54 35.27
N GLU A 107 28.54 38.52 36.57
CA GLU A 107 28.97 37.45 37.48
C GLU A 107 28.46 36.08 37.04
N LYS A 108 27.17 35.98 36.65
CA LYS A 108 26.59 34.73 36.12
C LYS A 108 27.33 34.27 34.87
N ARG A 109 27.62 35.18 33.94
CA ARG A 109 28.34 34.90 32.69
C ARG A 109 29.73 34.34 32.98
N ASP A 110 30.48 34.99 33.88
CA ASP A 110 31.84 34.57 34.25
C ASP A 110 31.84 33.20 34.93
N LYS A 111 30.91 32.96 35.86
CA LYS A 111 30.76 31.65 36.53
C LYS A 111 30.34 30.55 35.56
N THR A 112 29.46 30.86 34.61
CA THR A 112 29.06 29.91 33.56
C THR A 112 30.25 29.55 32.66
N ALA A 113 31.09 30.53 32.31
CA ALA A 113 32.32 30.29 31.55
C ALA A 113 33.32 29.41 32.33
N GLN A 114 33.56 29.72 33.62
CA GLN A 114 34.40 28.89 34.50
C GLN A 114 33.86 27.46 34.64
N MET A 115 32.54 27.29 34.77
CA MET A 115 31.90 25.99 34.83
C MET A 115 32.08 25.20 33.53
N ALA A 116 31.96 25.86 32.37
CA ALA A 116 32.19 25.23 31.07
C ALA A 116 33.64 24.75 30.92
N GLU A 117 34.62 25.57 31.33
CA GLU A 117 36.05 25.21 31.33
C GLU A 117 36.34 24.03 32.27
N MET A 118 35.82 24.05 33.50
CA MET A 118 36.00 22.94 34.44
C MET A 118 35.34 21.64 33.95
N ARG A 119 34.15 21.71 33.36
CA ARG A 119 33.48 20.55 32.74
C ARG A 119 34.30 20.00 31.57
N GLN A 120 34.92 20.86 30.76
CA GLN A 120 35.83 20.43 29.70
C GLN A 120 37.06 19.73 30.29
N GLY A 121 37.66 20.28 31.34
CA GLY A 121 38.76 19.65 32.07
C GLY A 121 38.40 18.28 32.65
N LEU A 122 37.23 18.16 33.30
CA LEU A 122 36.73 16.87 33.80
C LEU A 122 36.51 15.84 32.70
N ARG A 123 35.97 16.26 31.55
CA ARG A 123 35.82 15.36 30.39
C ARG A 123 37.16 14.86 29.89
N ARG A 124 38.17 15.73 29.79
CA ARG A 124 39.54 15.33 29.41
C ARG A 124 40.15 14.37 30.41
N LEU A 125 39.99 14.61 31.71
CA LEU A 125 40.49 13.70 32.75
C LEU A 125 39.81 12.32 32.69
N ARG A 126 38.48 12.28 32.50
CA ARG A 126 37.74 11.02 32.34
C ARG A 126 38.13 10.28 31.06
N LEU A 127 38.41 11.01 29.98
CA LEU A 127 38.91 10.42 28.75
C LEU A 127 40.32 9.85 28.95
N ALA A 128 41.23 10.61 29.56
CA ALA A 128 42.59 10.18 29.89
C ALA A 128 42.58 8.89 30.73
N ASP A 129 41.74 8.84 31.77
CA ASP A 129 41.54 7.69 32.64
C ASP A 129 41.01 6.47 31.87
N ARG A 130 40.00 6.66 31.01
CA ARG A 130 39.47 5.60 30.14
C ARG A 130 40.51 5.04 29.16
N LEU A 131 41.41 5.88 28.67
CA LEU A 131 42.44 5.49 27.70
C LEU A 131 43.73 4.98 28.35
N GLY A 132 43.91 5.17 29.66
CA GLY A 132 45.15 4.84 30.36
C GLY A 132 46.33 5.74 29.96
N VAL A 133 46.05 6.98 29.53
CA VAL A 133 47.05 7.94 29.04
C VAL A 133 47.10 9.15 29.96
N ALA A 134 48.25 9.81 30.10
CA ALA A 134 48.32 11.03 30.89
C ALA A 134 47.53 12.17 30.21
N PRO A 135 46.82 13.05 30.96
CA PRO A 135 46.02 14.12 30.35
C PRO A 135 46.79 15.10 29.46
N ARG A 136 48.11 15.21 29.66
CA ARG A 136 49.02 16.04 28.86
C ARG A 136 49.35 15.46 27.48
N ASP A 137 49.18 14.15 27.30
CA ASP A 137 49.48 13.46 26.05
C ASP A 137 48.22 13.34 25.16
N LEU A 138 47.07 13.84 25.63
CA LEU A 138 45.87 13.95 24.81
C LEU A 138 46.04 15.07 23.78
N ALA A 139 45.97 14.71 22.50
CA ALA A 139 45.89 15.67 21.42
C ALA A 139 44.48 16.28 21.36
N GLN A 140 44.40 17.54 20.97
CA GLN A 140 43.14 18.21 20.66
C GLN A 140 43.26 18.86 19.29
N GLU A 141 42.27 18.62 18.45
CA GLU A 141 42.17 19.21 17.11
C GLU A 141 40.77 19.79 16.91
N SER A 142 40.70 20.95 16.25
CA SER A 142 39.45 21.59 15.87
C SER A 142 39.11 21.23 14.43
N ILE A 143 37.89 20.78 14.19
CA ILE A 143 37.37 20.38 12.89
C ILE A 143 36.17 21.27 12.57
N GLU A 144 36.24 21.97 11.45
CA GLU A 144 35.12 22.77 10.95
C GLU A 144 34.07 21.85 10.33
N VAL A 145 32.91 21.73 10.97
CA VAL A 145 31.78 20.94 10.47
C VAL A 145 30.75 21.88 9.86
N PRO A 146 30.47 21.81 8.55
CA PRO A 146 29.39 22.58 7.94
C PRO A 146 28.05 22.32 8.63
N ARG A 147 27.19 23.35 8.72
CA ARG A 147 25.87 23.25 9.36
C ARG A 147 24.99 22.17 8.74
N GLU A 148 25.11 21.97 7.43
CA GLU A 148 24.39 20.94 6.66
C GLU A 148 24.81 19.52 7.04
N ALA A 149 26.10 19.31 7.32
CA ALA A 149 26.66 18.01 7.70
C ALA A 149 26.51 17.71 9.21
N THR A 150 26.21 18.71 10.03
CA THR A 150 26.13 18.57 11.50
C THR A 150 25.13 17.48 11.91
N GLY A 151 23.96 17.44 11.26
CA GLY A 151 22.94 16.42 11.53
C GLY A 151 23.43 15.00 11.22
N ARG A 152 24.21 14.83 10.14
CA ARG A 152 24.75 13.53 9.71
C ARG A 152 25.89 13.06 10.60
N VAL A 153 26.79 13.97 10.97
CA VAL A 153 27.92 13.71 11.87
C VAL A 153 27.44 13.31 13.26
N ILE A 154 26.43 14.00 13.81
CA ILE A 154 25.88 13.66 15.13
C ILE A 154 25.07 12.35 15.05
N GLY A 155 24.20 12.22 14.03
CA GLY A 155 23.26 11.12 13.90
C GLY A 155 22.10 11.19 14.90
N LYS A 156 21.10 10.29 14.72
CA LYS A 156 19.93 10.23 15.62
C LYS A 156 20.38 9.87 17.04
N LYS A 157 19.99 10.69 18.02
CA LYS A 157 20.37 10.52 19.45
C LYS A 157 21.89 10.40 19.68
N ARG A 158 22.70 11.03 18.83
CA ARG A 158 24.17 10.96 18.87
C ARG A 158 24.77 9.58 18.57
N ALA A 159 23.99 8.63 18.02
CA ALA A 159 24.46 7.25 17.85
C ALA A 159 25.72 7.13 16.96
N ALA A 160 25.78 7.86 15.85
CA ALA A 160 26.93 7.84 14.94
C ALA A 160 28.18 8.45 15.61
N LEU A 161 27.99 9.58 16.32
CA LEU A 161 29.06 10.22 17.05
C LEU A 161 29.57 9.35 18.21
N THR A 162 28.69 8.68 18.96
CA THR A 162 29.08 7.73 20.02
C THR A 162 29.84 6.53 19.45
N GLN A 163 29.39 5.95 18.33
CA GLN A 163 30.13 4.88 17.66
C GLN A 163 31.52 5.35 17.23
N LEU A 164 31.63 6.55 16.67
CA LEU A 164 32.91 7.12 16.28
C LEU A 164 33.82 7.39 17.49
N GLU A 165 33.28 7.90 18.59
CA GLU A 165 33.99 8.10 19.86
C GLU A 165 34.52 6.77 20.44
N GLU A 166 33.72 5.70 20.38
CA GLU A 166 34.09 4.37 20.87
C GLU A 166 35.14 3.70 19.98
N GLU A 167 34.95 3.71 18.65
CA GLU A 167 35.84 3.07 17.69
C GLU A 167 37.19 3.78 17.61
N CYS A 168 37.20 5.11 17.53
CA CYS A 168 38.42 5.91 17.45
C CYS A 168 39.03 6.24 18.83
N ARG A 169 38.35 5.86 19.92
CA ARG A 169 38.79 6.15 21.30
C ARG A 169 39.01 7.65 21.55
N VAL A 170 38.10 8.48 21.05
CA VAL A 170 38.12 9.94 21.17
C VAL A 170 36.89 10.46 21.91
N SER A 171 36.91 11.72 22.33
CA SER A 171 35.73 12.47 22.73
C SER A 171 35.55 13.68 21.83
N ILE A 172 34.36 13.78 21.24
CA ILE A 172 33.96 14.79 20.27
C ILE A 172 32.94 15.71 20.94
N VAL A 173 33.33 16.97 21.15
CA VAL A 173 32.47 18.00 21.74
C VAL A 173 32.42 19.17 20.78
N THR A 174 31.23 19.41 20.22
CA THR A 174 30.95 20.42 19.19
C THR A 174 31.85 20.26 17.96
N GLU A 175 32.97 20.96 17.93
CA GLU A 175 33.95 21.04 16.84
C GLU A 175 35.35 20.62 17.30
N ASN A 176 35.50 20.20 18.55
CA ASN A 176 36.77 19.79 19.13
C ASN A 176 36.80 18.27 19.32
N VAL A 177 37.78 17.63 18.70
CA VAL A 177 38.09 16.22 18.91
C VAL A 177 39.28 16.13 19.85
N SER A 178 39.13 15.32 20.90
CA SER A 178 40.19 15.07 21.89
C SER A 178 40.42 13.58 22.06
N GLY A 179 41.67 13.14 22.19
CA GLY A 179 42.00 11.72 22.30
C GLY A 179 43.50 11.45 22.15
N THR A 180 43.88 10.21 21.88
CA THR A 180 45.25 9.89 21.44
C THR A 180 45.51 10.51 20.07
N ARG A 181 46.77 10.81 19.75
CA ARG A 181 47.13 11.40 18.44
C ARG A 181 46.62 10.55 17.27
N GLU A 182 46.82 9.24 17.33
CA GLU A 182 46.34 8.30 16.31
C GLU A 182 44.80 8.28 16.22
N GLY A 183 44.11 8.29 17.37
CA GLY A 183 42.65 8.30 17.43
C GLY A 183 42.06 9.59 16.86
N VAL A 184 42.68 10.74 17.13
CA VAL A 184 42.27 12.04 16.59
C VAL A 184 42.47 12.10 15.08
N GLU A 185 43.61 11.64 14.55
CA GLU A 185 43.88 11.61 13.11
C GLU A 185 42.90 10.69 12.36
N GLU A 186 42.57 9.52 12.92
CA GLU A 186 41.59 8.60 12.33
C GLU A 186 40.15 9.11 12.44
N ALA A 187 39.78 9.70 13.59
CA ALA A 187 38.48 10.34 13.76
C ALA A 187 38.29 11.50 12.76
N ARG A 188 39.34 12.31 12.54
CA ARG A 188 39.35 13.38 11.55
C ARG A 188 39.13 12.84 10.14
N ARG A 189 39.87 11.79 9.74
CA ARG A 189 39.70 11.15 8.43
C ARG A 189 38.26 10.68 8.22
N ARG A 190 37.64 10.06 9.23
CA ARG A 190 36.25 9.58 9.15
C ARG A 190 35.21 10.69 9.15
N LEU A 191 35.45 11.76 9.91
CA LEU A 191 34.62 12.96 9.87
C LEU A 191 34.71 13.63 8.51
N ASP A 192 35.90 13.76 7.93
CA ASP A 192 36.09 14.31 6.60
C ASP A 192 35.34 13.50 5.54
N ILE A 193 35.36 12.16 5.61
CA ILE A 193 34.56 11.29 4.74
C ILE A 193 33.06 11.59 4.93
N THR A 194 32.60 11.70 6.17
CA THR A 194 31.18 11.95 6.50
C THR A 194 30.71 13.34 6.06
N ILE A 195 31.58 14.35 6.18
CA ILE A 195 31.36 15.74 5.77
C ILE A 195 31.32 15.83 4.24
N ARG A 196 32.24 15.14 3.56
CA ARG A 196 32.30 15.09 2.08
C ARG A 196 31.24 14.19 1.47
N THR A 197 30.59 13.36 2.26
CA THR A 197 29.45 12.56 1.80
C THR A 197 28.41 13.54 1.28
N THR A 198 27.95 13.37 0.06
CA THR A 198 26.89 14.19 -0.51
C THR A 198 25.61 13.36 -0.62
N GLU A 199 24.49 14.03 -0.77
CA GLU A 199 23.21 13.40 -1.10
C GLU A 199 22.88 13.75 -2.56
N ALA A 200 22.60 12.74 -3.37
CA ALA A 200 22.10 12.92 -4.72
C ALA A 200 20.72 12.29 -4.84
N VAL A 201 19.78 13.04 -5.39
CA VAL A 201 18.44 12.54 -5.69
C VAL A 201 18.41 12.05 -7.13
N VAL A 202 18.20 10.75 -7.30
CA VAL A 202 18.00 10.11 -8.60
C VAL A 202 16.50 9.96 -8.82
N LYS A 203 16.00 10.53 -9.92
CA LYS A 203 14.60 10.37 -10.33
C LYS A 203 14.42 8.95 -10.87
N ALA A 204 13.85 8.06 -10.08
CA ALA A 204 13.62 6.70 -10.52
C ALA A 204 12.33 6.63 -11.36
N SER A 205 12.41 5.91 -12.48
CA SER A 205 11.22 5.52 -13.23
C SER A 205 10.33 4.64 -12.35
N PRO A 206 9.00 4.65 -12.54
CA PRO A 206 8.09 3.79 -11.75
C PRO A 206 8.49 2.30 -11.76
N PRO A 207 8.93 1.71 -12.91
CA PRO A 207 9.38 0.32 -12.94
C PRO A 207 10.64 0.08 -12.11
N LEU A 208 11.60 1.01 -12.13
CA LEU A 208 12.82 0.93 -11.31
C LEU A 208 12.47 1.02 -9.82
N ALA A 209 11.62 1.97 -9.42
CA ALA A 209 11.19 2.09 -8.03
C ALA A 209 10.42 0.85 -7.54
N ALA A 210 9.62 0.24 -8.40
CA ALA A 210 8.93 -1.02 -8.11
C ALA A 210 9.92 -2.18 -7.97
N ALA A 211 10.91 -2.29 -8.87
CA ALA A 211 11.97 -3.29 -8.80
C ALA A 211 12.76 -3.19 -7.48
N LEU A 212 13.18 -1.97 -7.11
CA LEU A 212 13.94 -1.72 -5.88
C LEU A 212 13.16 -2.10 -4.61
N ARG A 213 11.82 -1.94 -4.61
CA ARG A 213 10.96 -2.36 -3.51
C ARG A 213 10.71 -3.87 -3.50
N ALA A 214 10.49 -4.46 -4.67
CA ALA A 214 10.14 -5.87 -4.84
C ALA A 214 11.26 -6.82 -4.44
N SER A 215 12.52 -6.48 -4.74
CA SER A 215 13.67 -7.34 -4.43
C SER A 215 14.00 -7.46 -2.94
N LYS A 216 13.08 -7.12 -2.01
CA LYS A 216 13.22 -7.28 -0.54
C LYS A 216 14.57 -6.81 0.01
N ARG A 217 15.08 -5.67 -0.49
CA ARG A 217 16.41 -5.09 -0.19
C ARG A 217 17.63 -5.82 -0.76
N ALA A 218 17.52 -6.96 -1.42
CA ALA A 218 18.67 -7.69 -1.95
C ALA A 218 19.48 -6.86 -2.96
N LEU A 219 18.79 -6.21 -3.91
CA LEU A 219 19.43 -5.35 -4.91
C LEU A 219 20.04 -4.10 -4.26
N LEU A 220 19.29 -3.45 -3.36
CA LEU A 220 19.79 -2.29 -2.60
C LEU A 220 21.05 -2.64 -1.81
N LEU A 221 21.03 -3.73 -1.03
CA LEU A 221 22.18 -4.18 -0.25
C LEU A 221 23.38 -4.54 -1.12
N ARG A 222 23.14 -5.07 -2.34
CA ARG A 222 24.21 -5.32 -3.30
C ARG A 222 24.87 -4.02 -3.72
N LEU A 223 24.09 -3.04 -4.17
CA LEU A 223 24.59 -1.71 -4.58
C LEU A 223 25.26 -0.96 -3.42
N GLU A 224 24.66 -0.99 -2.23
CA GLU A 224 25.23 -0.39 -1.02
C GLU A 224 26.57 -1.02 -0.64
N LYS A 225 26.72 -2.34 -0.80
CA LYS A 225 27.96 -3.06 -0.50
C LYS A 225 29.02 -2.88 -1.58
N GLU A 226 28.64 -2.90 -2.86
CA GLU A 226 29.55 -2.76 -3.99
C GLU A 226 30.11 -1.35 -4.10
N HIS A 227 29.28 -0.32 -3.89
CA HIS A 227 29.69 1.08 -4.02
C HIS A 227 29.94 1.79 -2.70
N GLY A 228 29.66 1.17 -1.54
CA GLY A 228 29.82 1.83 -0.24
C GLY A 228 28.80 2.94 0.04
N VAL A 229 27.75 3.03 -0.77
CA VAL A 229 26.69 4.05 -0.64
C VAL A 229 25.57 3.57 0.29
N LYS A 230 24.72 4.49 0.74
CA LYS A 230 23.42 4.19 1.36
C LYS A 230 22.31 4.69 0.45
N ILE A 231 21.31 3.86 0.18
CA ILE A 231 20.24 4.17 -0.76
C ILE A 231 18.92 4.20 -0.01
N PHE A 232 18.23 5.35 -0.07
CA PHE A 232 16.94 5.57 0.54
C PHE A 232 15.88 5.80 -0.53
N ILE A 233 14.80 5.02 -0.51
CA ILE A 233 13.64 5.24 -1.38
C ILE A 233 12.67 6.13 -0.61
N VAL A 234 12.51 7.39 -1.04
CA VAL A 234 11.55 8.31 -0.43
C VAL A 234 10.19 8.09 -1.07
N GLY A 235 9.22 7.65 -0.27
CA GLY A 235 7.85 7.47 -0.76
C GLY A 235 7.23 8.80 -1.21
N PRO A 236 6.35 8.81 -2.23
CA PRO A 236 5.79 10.04 -2.79
C PRO A 236 5.02 10.88 -1.75
N ALA A 237 4.45 10.25 -0.72
CA ALA A 237 3.78 10.94 0.38
C ALA A 237 4.73 11.73 1.30
N ALA A 238 5.98 11.30 1.43
CA ALA A 238 6.99 11.98 2.24
C ALA A 238 7.65 13.14 1.48
N ALA A 239 7.83 12.99 0.17
CA ALA A 239 8.35 14.06 -0.69
C ALA A 239 7.44 15.29 -0.71
N ALA A 240 6.11 15.08 -0.75
CA ALA A 240 5.14 16.18 -0.69
C ALA A 240 5.16 16.95 0.64
N ALA A 241 5.50 16.29 1.77
CA ALA A 241 5.63 16.97 3.06
C ALA A 241 6.95 17.75 3.16
N ALA A 242 8.05 17.20 2.63
CA ALA A 242 9.36 17.85 2.65
C ALA A 242 9.43 19.11 1.77
N ALA A 243 8.64 19.17 0.69
CA ALA A 243 8.58 20.35 -0.19
C ALA A 243 7.80 21.54 0.41
N VAL A 244 7.05 21.35 1.49
CA VAL A 244 6.18 22.40 2.08
C VAL A 244 6.90 23.22 3.16
N ASP A 245 8.04 22.75 3.70
CA ASP A 245 8.78 23.46 4.76
C ASP A 245 9.86 24.44 4.23
N GLY A 246 9.76 24.82 2.95
CA GLY A 246 10.78 25.57 2.22
C GLY A 246 10.51 27.04 1.93
N ASP A 247 9.50 27.70 2.52
CA ASP A 247 9.41 29.17 2.54
C ASP A 247 8.37 29.65 3.57
N GLY A 248 8.82 30.11 4.74
CA GLY A 248 7.91 30.37 5.86
C GLY A 248 8.54 31.17 7.00
N GLY A 249 9.32 32.21 6.68
CA GLY A 249 9.71 33.25 7.64
C GLY A 249 8.49 34.10 8.03
N GLY A 250 7.64 33.58 8.92
CA GLY A 250 6.47 34.28 9.45
C GLY A 250 6.62 34.54 10.94
N THR A 251 7.13 35.71 11.30
CA THR A 251 7.09 36.24 12.66
C THR A 251 5.66 36.52 13.12
N GLY A 252 5.32 36.09 14.32
CA GLY A 252 4.46 36.87 15.21
C GLY A 252 3.12 36.24 15.61
N ALA A 253 3.01 36.04 16.93
CA ALA A 253 2.01 36.67 17.80
C ALA A 253 1.24 35.70 18.69
N ALA A 254 1.25 36.09 19.96
CA ALA A 254 0.65 35.49 21.14
C ALA A 254 -0.89 35.39 21.10
N GLY A 255 -1.39 34.54 21.99
CA GLY A 255 -2.80 34.43 22.39
C GLY A 255 -3.29 33.00 22.18
N ASP A 256 -4.05 32.34 23.05
CA ASP A 256 -4.64 32.68 24.33
C ASP A 256 -5.14 31.35 24.90
N SER A 257 -5.13 31.26 26.22
CA SER A 257 -5.59 30.13 27.03
C SER A 257 -7.07 29.82 26.83
N GLY A 258 -7.39 28.62 26.33
CA GLY A 258 -8.76 28.11 26.23
C GLY A 258 -8.90 26.70 26.80
N LYS A 259 -9.08 26.60 28.12
CA LYS A 259 -9.59 25.39 28.80
C LYS A 259 -11.05 25.18 28.38
N GLY A 260 -11.37 24.04 27.77
CA GLY A 260 -12.74 23.63 27.50
C GLY A 260 -12.83 22.11 27.39
N GLY A 261 -13.49 21.49 28.37
CA GLY A 261 -13.67 20.04 28.44
C GLY A 261 -14.86 19.53 27.65
N GLY A 262 -14.91 18.19 27.53
CA GLY A 262 -16.14 17.43 27.36
C GLY A 262 -16.46 17.01 25.93
N ARG A 263 -16.24 15.74 25.61
CA ARG A 263 -17.32 14.75 25.39
C ARG A 263 -16.74 13.40 25.01
N ALA A 264 -17.15 12.37 25.75
CA ALA A 264 -17.04 11.00 25.34
C ALA A 264 -18.05 10.76 24.21
N GLU A 265 -17.57 10.59 22.97
CA GLU A 265 -18.38 10.14 21.85
C GLU A 265 -18.01 8.70 21.47
N HIS A 266 -19.07 7.89 21.41
CA HIS A 266 -19.10 6.51 20.98
C HIS A 266 -18.50 6.35 19.56
N GLN A 267 -17.39 5.62 19.46
CA GLN A 267 -16.89 5.11 18.18
C GLN A 267 -17.69 3.87 17.77
N SER A 268 -18.63 4.07 16.85
CA SER A 268 -19.18 3.00 16.03
C SER A 268 -18.12 2.52 15.03
N ARG A 269 -17.82 1.22 15.06
CA ARG A 269 -16.94 0.54 14.10
C ARG A 269 -17.66 0.44 12.75
N GLY A 270 -17.54 1.48 11.92
CA GLY A 270 -17.89 1.42 10.51
C GLY A 270 -16.89 0.56 9.75
N ARG A 271 -17.32 -0.63 9.30
CA ARG A 271 -16.66 -1.38 8.22
C ARG A 271 -16.82 -0.55 6.94
N GLY A 272 -15.85 0.32 6.67
CA GLY A 272 -15.82 1.13 5.45
C GLY A 272 -15.39 0.28 4.25
N ASP A 273 -16.19 0.36 3.19
CA ASP A 273 -15.90 -0.11 1.83
C ASP A 273 -14.49 0.32 1.37
N GLY A 274 -13.59 -0.64 1.23
CA GLY A 274 -12.26 -0.46 0.65
C GLY A 274 -12.22 -0.41 -0.89
N GLY A 275 -13.37 -0.23 -1.55
CA GLY A 275 -13.53 -0.54 -2.98
C GLY A 275 -13.14 0.53 -3.99
N ALA A 276 -12.97 1.81 -3.61
CA ALA A 276 -13.02 2.91 -4.61
C ALA A 276 -11.76 3.81 -4.71
N ARG A 277 -10.59 3.40 -4.19
CA ARG A 277 -9.33 4.19 -4.31
C ARG A 277 -8.39 3.76 -5.44
N ALA A 278 -8.81 2.89 -6.37
CA ALA A 278 -7.92 2.25 -7.33
C ALA A 278 -7.68 3.00 -8.66
N ALA A 279 -8.47 4.02 -9.02
CA ALA A 279 -8.48 4.51 -10.41
C ALA A 279 -7.64 5.79 -10.69
N ALA A 280 -7.08 6.46 -9.68
CA ALA A 280 -6.33 7.71 -9.87
C ALA A 280 -4.93 7.69 -9.23
N ARG A 281 -4.30 6.52 -9.14
CA ARG A 281 -2.85 6.45 -8.88
C ARG A 281 -2.12 6.77 -10.17
N GLY A 282 -2.09 8.06 -10.53
CA GLY A 282 -1.10 8.55 -11.49
C GLY A 282 0.28 8.07 -11.07
N GLN A 283 1.11 7.67 -12.02
CA GLN A 283 2.50 7.25 -11.78
C GLN A 283 3.25 8.43 -11.16
N VAL A 284 3.25 8.51 -9.82
CA VAL A 284 4.02 9.54 -9.12
C VAL A 284 5.48 9.10 -9.18
N ALA A 285 6.32 9.93 -9.80
CA ALA A 285 7.76 9.75 -9.79
C ALA A 285 8.23 9.51 -8.35
N VAL A 286 9.08 8.51 -8.17
CA VAL A 286 9.63 8.16 -6.86
C VAL A 286 11.07 8.62 -6.85
N ASP A 287 11.41 9.44 -5.87
CA ASP A 287 12.77 9.93 -5.69
C ASP A 287 13.58 8.90 -4.87
N VAL A 288 14.75 8.55 -5.39
CA VAL A 288 15.72 7.67 -4.73
C VAL A 288 16.91 8.52 -4.32
N THR A 289 17.12 8.68 -3.02
CA THR A 289 18.25 9.44 -2.47
C THR A 289 19.42 8.50 -2.24
N VAL A 290 20.54 8.77 -2.88
CA VAL A 290 21.81 8.05 -2.71
C VAL A 290 22.75 8.93 -1.88
N CYS A 291 23.24 8.39 -0.76
CA CYS A 291 24.19 9.05 0.14
C CYS A 291 25.54 8.32 0.05
N GLY A 292 26.63 9.02 -0.25
CA GLY A 292 27.96 8.42 -0.35
C GLY A 292 29.05 9.42 -0.69
N LEU A 293 30.27 8.95 -0.98
CA LEU A 293 31.28 9.83 -1.58
C LEU A 293 30.85 10.18 -3.01
N PRO A 294 31.17 11.39 -3.53
CA PRO A 294 30.71 11.81 -4.86
C PRO A 294 31.04 10.79 -5.97
N LYS A 295 32.25 10.21 -5.96
CA LYS A 295 32.66 9.18 -6.93
C LYS A 295 31.84 7.89 -6.84
N GLU A 296 31.47 7.49 -5.64
CA GLU A 296 30.68 6.28 -5.37
C GLU A 296 29.20 6.50 -5.73
N ILE A 297 28.69 7.71 -5.49
CA ILE A 297 27.35 8.12 -5.91
C ILE A 297 27.23 8.08 -7.43
N ASP A 298 28.20 8.62 -8.15
CA ASP A 298 28.18 8.62 -9.62
C ASP A 298 28.21 7.19 -10.18
N ALA A 299 29.01 6.30 -9.57
CA ALA A 299 29.06 4.89 -9.94
C ALA A 299 27.73 4.16 -9.65
N ALA A 300 27.18 4.33 -8.44
CA ALA A 300 25.89 3.75 -8.07
C ALA A 300 24.74 4.30 -8.93
N ARG A 301 24.79 5.58 -9.29
CA ARG A 301 23.82 6.23 -10.18
C ARG A 301 23.90 5.66 -11.60
N ALA A 302 25.10 5.52 -12.15
CA ALA A 302 25.29 4.92 -13.46
C ALA A 302 24.78 3.47 -13.52
N GLU A 303 24.98 2.69 -12.45
CA GLU A 303 24.44 1.33 -12.37
C GLU A 303 22.91 1.33 -12.23
N LEU A 304 22.32 2.21 -11.40
CA LEU A 304 20.87 2.36 -11.28
C LEU A 304 20.20 2.79 -12.59
N GLU A 305 20.82 3.71 -13.34
CA GLU A 305 20.35 4.15 -14.66
C GLU A 305 20.55 3.06 -15.72
N GLY A 306 21.55 2.18 -15.56
CA GLY A 306 21.81 1.03 -16.42
C GLY A 306 20.91 -0.19 -16.17
N LEU A 307 20.11 -0.20 -15.09
CA LEU A 307 19.14 -1.27 -14.85
C LEU A 307 18.01 -1.16 -15.88
N ASP A 308 17.97 -2.11 -16.81
CA ASP A 308 16.92 -2.24 -17.82
C ASP A 308 15.61 -2.73 -17.18
N CYS A 309 14.90 -1.80 -16.52
CA CYS A 309 13.63 -2.06 -15.89
C CYS A 309 12.47 -1.83 -16.88
N LEU A 310 11.55 -2.79 -16.96
CA LEU A 310 10.45 -2.79 -17.91
C LEU A 310 9.10 -2.94 -17.18
N GLU A 311 8.07 -2.28 -17.71
CA GLU A 311 6.67 -2.47 -17.33
C GLU A 311 5.97 -3.30 -18.40
N LEU A 312 5.44 -4.47 -18.03
CA LEU A 312 4.73 -5.35 -18.96
C LEU A 312 3.34 -5.67 -18.43
N ALA A 313 2.31 -5.33 -19.21
CA ALA A 313 0.93 -5.71 -18.91
C ALA A 313 0.60 -7.06 -19.57
N VAL A 314 0.24 -8.05 -18.78
CA VAL A 314 -0.20 -9.37 -19.24
C VAL A 314 -1.71 -9.48 -19.07
N PRO A 315 -2.48 -9.72 -20.16
CA PRO A 315 -3.92 -9.96 -20.07
C PRO A 315 -4.19 -11.30 -19.38
N VAL A 316 -5.13 -11.31 -18.44
CA VAL A 316 -5.50 -12.51 -17.67
C VAL A 316 -7.01 -12.64 -17.61
N THR A 317 -7.53 -13.87 -17.54
CA THR A 317 -8.97 -14.08 -17.34
C THR A 317 -9.35 -13.92 -15.87
N ARG A 318 -10.56 -13.44 -15.57
CA ARG A 318 -11.03 -13.34 -14.16
C ARG A 318 -11.01 -14.70 -13.43
N LYS A 319 -11.09 -15.80 -14.18
CA LYS A 319 -11.04 -17.18 -13.67
C LYS A 319 -9.64 -17.62 -13.26
N SER A 320 -8.59 -17.11 -13.90
CA SER A 320 -7.20 -17.45 -13.55
C SER A 320 -6.69 -16.65 -12.35
N LEU A 321 -7.30 -15.50 -12.04
CA LEU A 321 -6.89 -14.62 -10.94
C LEU A 321 -6.70 -15.35 -9.59
N PRO A 322 -7.64 -16.18 -9.09
CA PRO A 322 -7.45 -16.88 -7.81
C PRO A 322 -6.23 -17.81 -7.79
N SER A 323 -5.86 -18.41 -8.92
CA SER A 323 -4.66 -19.26 -9.04
C SER A 323 -3.38 -18.45 -9.11
N ILE A 324 -3.39 -17.32 -9.84
CA ILE A 324 -2.26 -16.39 -9.91
C ILE A 324 -1.98 -15.78 -8.53
N PHE A 325 -3.00 -15.39 -7.77
CA PHE A 325 -2.84 -14.87 -6.41
C PHE A 325 -2.43 -15.96 -5.41
N GLY A 326 -3.06 -17.14 -5.51
CA GLY A 326 -3.03 -18.16 -4.46
C GLY A 326 -3.84 -17.73 -3.21
N SER A 327 -3.91 -18.62 -2.22
CA SER A 327 -4.57 -18.32 -0.94
C SER A 327 -3.83 -17.19 -0.21
N GLY A 328 -4.50 -16.06 -0.02
CA GLY A 328 -3.93 -14.90 0.69
C GLY A 328 -2.78 -14.20 -0.05
N GLY A 329 -2.61 -14.39 -1.36
CA GLY A 329 -1.52 -13.77 -2.12
C GLY A 329 -0.17 -14.51 -2.02
N ALA A 330 -0.15 -15.73 -1.49
CA ALA A 330 1.09 -16.49 -1.29
C ALA A 330 1.85 -16.75 -2.61
N ASN A 331 1.15 -17.08 -3.69
CA ASN A 331 1.77 -17.32 -5.00
C ASN A 331 2.31 -16.02 -5.61
N LEU A 332 1.60 -14.91 -5.41
CA LEU A 332 2.06 -13.59 -5.82
C LEU A 332 3.36 -13.24 -5.10
N GLN A 333 3.42 -13.35 -3.77
CA GLN A 333 4.63 -13.07 -2.99
C GLN A 333 5.80 -14.00 -3.35
N GLN A 334 5.51 -15.25 -3.72
CA GLN A 334 6.52 -16.19 -4.20
C GLN A 334 7.09 -15.72 -5.54
N MET A 335 6.24 -15.40 -6.53
CA MET A 335 6.69 -14.89 -7.84
C MET A 335 7.46 -13.57 -7.70
N GLU A 336 7.02 -12.65 -6.83
CA GLU A 336 7.76 -11.40 -6.56
C GLU A 336 9.15 -11.69 -5.98
N SER A 337 9.27 -12.69 -5.11
CA SER A 337 10.53 -13.05 -4.48
C SER A 337 11.47 -13.85 -5.39
N GLU A 338 10.91 -14.72 -6.24
CA GLU A 338 11.64 -15.61 -7.14
C GLU A 338 12.19 -14.85 -8.35
N TYR A 339 11.36 -13.99 -8.97
CA TYR A 339 11.74 -13.24 -10.16
C TYR A 339 12.18 -11.80 -9.87
N GLY A 340 12.05 -11.33 -8.63
CA GLY A 340 12.42 -9.95 -8.25
C GLY A 340 11.52 -8.88 -8.88
N VAL A 341 10.26 -9.21 -9.17
CA VAL A 341 9.29 -8.34 -9.84
C VAL A 341 8.24 -7.83 -8.85
N CYS A 342 7.61 -6.70 -9.13
CA CYS A 342 6.41 -6.23 -8.45
C CYS A 342 5.19 -6.55 -9.31
N LEU A 343 4.17 -7.16 -8.71
CA LEU A 343 2.94 -7.57 -9.38
C LEU A 343 1.78 -6.68 -8.95
N ASP A 344 1.27 -5.85 -9.87
CA ASP A 344 0.04 -5.07 -9.65
C ASP A 344 -1.13 -5.65 -10.45
N VAL A 345 -2.14 -6.16 -9.75
CA VAL A 345 -3.28 -6.81 -10.39
C VAL A 345 -4.46 -5.86 -10.49
N GLN A 346 -4.83 -5.53 -11.72
CA GLN A 346 -5.93 -4.64 -12.02
C GLN A 346 -7.19 -5.44 -12.34
N THR A 347 -7.93 -5.81 -11.28
CA THR A 347 -9.14 -6.65 -11.35
C THR A 347 -10.26 -6.04 -12.22
N GLY A 348 -10.32 -4.71 -12.33
CA GLY A 348 -11.28 -4.02 -13.19
C GLY A 348 -11.07 -4.30 -14.68
N VAL A 349 -9.80 -4.36 -15.12
CA VAL A 349 -9.42 -4.46 -16.55
C VAL A 349 -8.94 -5.88 -16.90
N SER A 350 -8.88 -6.80 -15.93
CA SER A 350 -8.40 -8.17 -16.11
C SER A 350 -6.97 -8.22 -16.71
N ARG A 351 -6.08 -7.39 -16.15
CA ARG A 351 -4.65 -7.36 -16.53
C ARG A 351 -3.78 -7.39 -15.28
N VAL A 352 -2.63 -8.06 -15.39
CA VAL A 352 -1.57 -8.03 -14.39
C VAL A 352 -0.43 -7.20 -14.94
N VAL A 353 -0.05 -6.14 -14.23
CA VAL A 353 1.08 -5.28 -14.58
C VAL A 353 2.30 -5.77 -13.80
N LEU A 354 3.33 -6.18 -14.52
CA LEU A 354 4.63 -6.59 -14.01
C LEU A 354 5.60 -5.42 -14.11
N MET A 355 6.30 -5.13 -13.02
CA MET A 355 7.36 -4.11 -13.01
C MET A 355 8.63 -4.71 -12.40
N GLY A 356 9.76 -4.62 -13.08
CA GLY A 356 11.00 -5.23 -12.60
C GLY A 356 12.14 -5.14 -13.62
N VAL A 357 13.25 -5.81 -13.35
CA VAL A 357 14.33 -6.02 -14.33
C VAL A 357 13.81 -6.87 -15.48
N ARG A 358 14.14 -6.52 -16.74
CA ARG A 358 13.64 -7.18 -17.96
C ARG A 358 13.61 -8.70 -17.87
N ALA A 359 14.73 -9.32 -17.51
CA ALA A 359 14.85 -10.78 -17.41
C ALA A 359 13.85 -11.40 -16.43
N GLY A 360 13.63 -10.77 -15.27
CA GLY A 360 12.65 -11.22 -14.28
C GLY A 360 11.20 -11.00 -14.74
N VAL A 361 10.93 -9.86 -15.40
CA VAL A 361 9.61 -9.53 -15.94
C VAL A 361 9.19 -10.50 -17.04
N GLU A 362 10.09 -10.85 -17.96
CA GLU A 362 9.81 -11.80 -19.04
C GLU A 362 9.53 -13.22 -18.50
N ALA A 363 10.34 -13.70 -17.55
CA ALA A 363 10.14 -15.01 -16.91
C ALA A 363 8.81 -15.07 -16.12
N ALA A 364 8.50 -14.04 -15.34
CA ALA A 364 7.24 -13.95 -14.60
C ALA A 364 6.03 -13.84 -15.55
N ALA A 365 6.16 -13.11 -16.67
CA ALA A 365 5.13 -13.01 -17.68
C ALA A 365 4.83 -14.35 -18.35
N GLU A 366 5.86 -15.11 -18.70
CA GLU A 366 5.71 -16.46 -19.25
C GLU A 366 4.97 -17.37 -18.26
N LYS A 367 5.32 -17.32 -16.98
CA LYS A 367 4.64 -18.11 -15.94
C LYS A 367 3.16 -17.72 -15.79
N ILE A 368 2.84 -16.43 -15.80
CA ILE A 368 1.45 -15.95 -15.73
C ILE A 368 0.66 -16.34 -16.98
N ARG A 369 1.27 -16.25 -18.18
CA ARG A 369 0.64 -16.70 -19.43
C ARG A 369 0.36 -18.20 -19.38
N ALA A 370 1.29 -19.01 -18.86
CA ALA A 370 1.10 -20.45 -18.71
C ALA A 370 -0.09 -20.77 -17.77
N ILE A 371 -0.16 -20.12 -16.61
CA ILE A 371 -1.32 -20.25 -15.69
C ILE A 371 -2.59 -19.80 -16.40
N SER A 372 -2.60 -18.62 -17.03
CA SER A 372 -3.79 -18.12 -17.71
C SER A 372 -4.26 -19.02 -18.86
N HIS A 373 -3.33 -19.72 -19.54
CA HIS A 373 -3.64 -20.69 -20.57
C HIS A 373 -4.27 -21.97 -20.00
N GLU A 374 -3.79 -22.44 -18.83
CA GLU A 374 -4.37 -23.60 -18.14
C GLU A 374 -5.83 -23.38 -17.71
N PHE A 375 -6.16 -22.14 -17.35
CA PHE A 375 -7.52 -21.73 -16.95
C PHE A 375 -8.39 -21.25 -18.12
N ARG A 376 -7.96 -21.45 -19.37
CA ARG A 376 -8.83 -21.24 -20.52
C ARG A 376 -9.94 -22.28 -20.46
N ASP A 377 -11.19 -21.82 -20.40
CA ASP A 377 -12.34 -22.72 -20.48
C ASP A 377 -12.20 -23.54 -21.76
N THR A 378 -12.13 -24.86 -21.60
CA THR A 378 -12.24 -25.81 -22.68
C THR A 378 -13.67 -26.33 -22.64
N GLU A 379 -14.26 -26.48 -23.81
CA GLU A 379 -15.59 -27.02 -23.99
C GLU A 379 -15.46 -28.23 -24.90
N GLU A 380 -15.90 -29.38 -24.41
CA GLU A 380 -15.96 -30.60 -25.19
C GLU A 380 -17.40 -31.12 -25.19
N ARG A 381 -17.79 -31.71 -26.31
CA ARG A 381 -19.13 -32.29 -26.53
C ARG A 381 -18.95 -33.78 -26.79
N TRP A 382 -19.63 -34.61 -26.00
CA TRP A 382 -19.66 -36.06 -26.21
C TRP A 382 -21.04 -36.47 -26.70
N PRO A 383 -21.14 -37.12 -27.87
CA PRO A 383 -22.40 -37.68 -28.31
C PRO A 383 -22.83 -38.78 -27.34
N VAL A 384 -24.11 -38.76 -26.98
CA VAL A 384 -24.71 -39.79 -26.13
C VAL A 384 -26.00 -40.29 -26.75
N GLU A 385 -26.19 -41.60 -26.66
CA GLU A 385 -27.42 -42.24 -27.14
C GLU A 385 -28.60 -41.88 -26.21
N PRO A 386 -29.85 -41.85 -26.70
CA PRO A 386 -31.03 -41.48 -25.90
C PRO A 386 -31.21 -42.30 -24.61
N TYR A 387 -30.85 -43.59 -24.63
CA TYR A 387 -30.91 -44.44 -23.44
C TYR A 387 -29.81 -44.10 -22.42
N GLN A 388 -28.64 -43.64 -22.88
CA GLN A 388 -27.53 -43.19 -22.04
C GLN A 388 -27.88 -41.87 -21.33
N VAL A 389 -28.65 -40.99 -21.97
CA VAL A 389 -29.21 -39.77 -21.35
C VAL A 389 -30.07 -40.13 -20.14
N SER A 390 -30.98 -41.09 -20.29
CA SER A 390 -31.84 -41.56 -19.19
C SER A 390 -31.01 -42.14 -18.03
N PHE A 391 -29.95 -42.87 -18.35
CA PHE A 391 -29.01 -43.40 -17.36
C PHE A 391 -28.28 -42.28 -16.61
N LEU A 392 -27.74 -41.29 -17.32
CA LEU A 392 -27.01 -40.15 -16.75
C LEU A 392 -27.90 -39.22 -15.91
N LEU A 393 -29.18 -39.08 -16.28
CA LEU A 393 -30.18 -38.26 -15.58
C LEU A 393 -30.87 -38.98 -14.42
N ARG A 394 -30.64 -40.29 -14.23
CA ARG A 394 -31.20 -41.07 -13.11
C ARG A 394 -30.90 -40.38 -11.77
N ASN A 395 -31.83 -40.49 -10.82
CA ASN A 395 -31.74 -39.86 -9.51
C ASN A 395 -31.49 -38.33 -9.56
N ARG A 396 -32.15 -37.62 -10.50
CA ARG A 396 -32.03 -36.16 -10.69
C ARG A 396 -30.60 -35.72 -11.04
N GLY A 397 -29.94 -36.50 -11.91
CA GLY A 397 -28.58 -36.25 -12.38
C GLY A 397 -27.50 -36.47 -11.31
N ALA A 398 -27.73 -37.39 -10.37
CA ALA A 398 -26.77 -37.68 -9.30
C ALA A 398 -25.42 -38.17 -9.84
N GLU A 399 -25.42 -38.93 -10.94
CA GLU A 399 -24.20 -39.43 -11.59
C GLU A 399 -23.37 -38.30 -12.21
N LEU A 400 -23.99 -37.42 -13.00
CA LEU A 400 -23.31 -36.24 -13.56
C LEU A 400 -22.74 -35.33 -12.46
N LYS A 401 -23.52 -35.09 -11.41
CA LYS A 401 -23.06 -34.31 -10.24
C LYS A 401 -21.92 -35.00 -9.51
N GLY A 402 -21.99 -36.32 -9.35
CA GLY A 402 -20.94 -37.13 -8.76
C GLY A 402 -19.64 -37.09 -9.56
N MET A 403 -19.72 -37.18 -10.90
CA MET A 403 -18.57 -37.02 -11.79
C MET A 403 -17.97 -35.62 -11.69
N ALA A 404 -18.78 -34.57 -11.80
CA ALA A 404 -18.32 -33.19 -11.66
C ALA A 404 -17.64 -32.95 -10.29
N HIS A 405 -18.16 -33.54 -9.21
CA HIS A 405 -17.55 -33.47 -7.89
C HIS A 405 -16.23 -34.25 -7.79
N ARG A 406 -16.13 -35.46 -8.39
CA ARG A 406 -14.91 -36.28 -8.41
C ARG A 406 -13.76 -35.62 -9.16
N VAL A 407 -14.06 -34.90 -10.24
CA VAL A 407 -13.06 -34.16 -11.04
C VAL A 407 -12.61 -32.87 -10.33
N GLY A 408 -13.40 -32.39 -9.37
CA GLY A 408 -13.13 -31.20 -8.56
C GLY A 408 -14.00 -29.99 -8.96
N GLY A 409 -14.27 -29.13 -7.99
CA GLY A 409 -15.18 -27.99 -8.16
C GLY A 409 -14.77 -27.07 -9.32
N GLY A 410 -15.71 -26.77 -10.22
CA GLY A 410 -15.50 -25.90 -11.39
C GLY A 410 -15.70 -26.56 -12.75
N VAL A 411 -16.05 -27.84 -12.80
CA VAL A 411 -16.55 -28.51 -14.02
C VAL A 411 -18.07 -28.43 -14.06
N MET A 412 -18.63 -27.95 -15.16
CA MET A 412 -20.06 -27.97 -15.44
C MET A 412 -20.33 -29.02 -16.50
N MET A 413 -21.18 -29.99 -16.19
CA MET A 413 -21.66 -30.99 -17.15
C MET A 413 -23.16 -30.73 -17.38
N THR A 414 -23.58 -30.62 -18.63
CA THR A 414 -24.99 -30.35 -18.99
C THR A 414 -25.35 -31.20 -20.21
N ILE A 415 -26.52 -31.82 -20.18
CA ILE A 415 -27.04 -32.52 -21.35
C ILE A 415 -27.82 -31.50 -22.18
N LEU A 416 -27.48 -31.41 -23.46
CA LEU A 416 -28.17 -30.61 -24.44
C LEU A 416 -28.77 -31.55 -25.49
N GLU A 417 -30.05 -31.34 -25.80
CA GLU A 417 -30.70 -31.95 -26.95
C GLU A 417 -30.63 -30.93 -28.08
N GLU A 418 -29.88 -31.24 -29.13
CA GLU A 418 -29.90 -30.45 -30.35
C GLU A 418 -30.85 -31.16 -31.32
N ALA A 419 -31.91 -30.46 -31.75
CA ALA A 419 -32.73 -30.95 -32.85
C ALA A 419 -31.81 -31.05 -34.07
N ASN A 420 -31.72 -32.23 -34.67
CA ASN A 420 -30.93 -32.43 -35.89
C ASN A 420 -31.65 -31.72 -37.03
N THR A 421 -31.51 -30.39 -37.11
CA THR A 421 -31.97 -29.59 -38.24
C THR A 421 -31.07 -29.95 -39.40
N LYS A 422 -31.52 -30.95 -40.18
CA LYS A 422 -31.09 -31.27 -41.55
C LYS A 422 -29.62 -30.94 -41.82
N ALA A 423 -28.76 -31.94 -41.68
CA ALA A 423 -27.37 -31.89 -42.13
C ALA A 423 -27.28 -31.16 -43.50
N PRO A 424 -26.42 -30.15 -43.67
CA PRO A 424 -26.24 -29.51 -44.96
C PRO A 424 -25.84 -30.59 -45.97
N ALA A 425 -26.60 -30.66 -47.06
CA ALA A 425 -26.32 -31.55 -48.17
C ALA A 425 -24.86 -31.35 -48.62
N ALA A 426 -24.16 -32.47 -48.81
CA ALA A 426 -22.90 -32.66 -49.51
C ALA A 426 -22.07 -31.40 -49.80
N ALA A 427 -20.94 -31.28 -49.11
CA ALA A 427 -19.87 -30.36 -49.48
C ALA A 427 -19.58 -30.46 -51.00
N PRO A 428 -19.54 -29.34 -51.74
CA PRO A 428 -19.11 -29.36 -53.13
C PRO A 428 -17.64 -29.79 -53.20
N THR A 429 -17.38 -30.75 -54.08
CA THR A 429 -16.06 -31.26 -54.44
C THR A 429 -15.10 -30.11 -54.79
N LEU A 430 -14.00 -30.00 -54.04
CA LEU A 430 -12.90 -29.09 -54.35
C LEU A 430 -12.30 -29.41 -55.73
N PRO A 431 -12.09 -28.43 -56.63
CA PRO A 431 -11.16 -28.61 -57.73
C PRO A 431 -9.74 -28.37 -57.22
N ALA A 432 -8.83 -29.27 -57.63
CA ALA A 432 -7.40 -29.07 -57.53
C ALA A 432 -6.95 -27.97 -58.49
N ALA A 433 -6.09 -27.04 -58.03
CA ALA A 433 -4.87 -26.62 -58.72
C ALA A 433 -4.13 -25.44 -58.05
N SER A 434 -2.80 -25.56 -58.11
CA SER A 434 -1.77 -24.55 -58.37
C SER A 434 -1.40 -23.48 -57.32
N LEU A 435 -0.11 -23.60 -56.94
CA LEU A 435 0.84 -22.57 -56.55
C LEU A 435 0.73 -21.26 -57.36
N SER A 436 0.80 -20.12 -56.67
CA SER A 436 1.55 -18.93 -57.12
C SER A 436 1.87 -18.02 -55.93
N GLU A 437 3.13 -17.64 -55.84
CA GLU A 437 3.67 -16.58 -54.97
C GLU A 437 3.06 -15.21 -55.31
N GLY A 438 2.94 -14.33 -54.32
CA GLY A 438 2.54 -12.93 -54.53
C GLY A 438 2.41 -12.15 -53.23
N GLU A 439 3.36 -11.24 -53.02
CA GLU A 439 3.42 -10.22 -51.98
C GLU A 439 2.26 -9.21 -52.09
N GLY A 440 1.88 -8.54 -50.99
CA GLY A 440 1.08 -7.31 -51.05
C GLY A 440 0.16 -7.03 -49.86
N GLU A 441 0.68 -6.23 -48.93
CA GLU A 441 0.06 -5.08 -48.26
C GLU A 441 -1.49 -4.92 -48.11
N GLU A 442 -1.86 -4.72 -46.83
CA GLU A 442 -2.62 -3.58 -46.30
C GLU A 442 -4.19 -3.50 -46.37
N ILE A 443 -4.71 -3.00 -45.24
CA ILE A 443 -5.98 -2.29 -44.93
C ILE A 443 -7.36 -2.99 -44.82
N ASN A 444 -7.90 -2.83 -43.60
CA ASN A 444 -9.22 -2.30 -43.22
C ASN A 444 -10.50 -3.15 -43.01
N GLU A 445 -11.15 -2.76 -41.90
CA GLU A 445 -12.59 -2.68 -41.63
C GLU A 445 -13.42 -3.97 -41.56
N ALA A 446 -13.65 -4.40 -40.32
CA ALA A 446 -14.74 -5.27 -39.93
C ALA A 446 -16.11 -4.63 -40.22
N ARG A 447 -16.70 -4.98 -41.36
CA ARG A 447 -18.14 -4.82 -41.64
C ARG A 447 -18.90 -6.05 -41.16
N HIS A 448 -20.04 -5.78 -40.53
CA HIS A 448 -21.10 -6.74 -40.20
C HIS A 448 -21.43 -7.66 -41.39
N PRO A 449 -21.64 -8.97 -41.17
CA PRO A 449 -22.26 -9.81 -42.19
C PRO A 449 -23.75 -9.46 -42.34
N PRO A 450 -24.31 -9.62 -43.56
CA PRO A 450 -25.67 -9.22 -43.90
C PRO A 450 -26.72 -10.19 -43.32
N GLU A 451 -27.91 -9.65 -43.09
CA GLU A 451 -29.13 -10.41 -42.82
C GLU A 451 -29.46 -11.27 -44.05
N GLU A 452 -29.49 -12.59 -43.85
CA GLU A 452 -29.81 -13.57 -44.88
C GLU A 452 -31.34 -13.82 -44.87
N GLU A 453 -31.93 -13.69 -46.04
CA GLU A 453 -33.37 -13.79 -46.31
C GLU A 453 -33.90 -15.20 -45.97
N VAL A 454 -35.03 -15.25 -45.26
CA VAL A 454 -35.74 -16.48 -44.92
C VAL A 454 -36.65 -16.87 -46.09
N GLU A 455 -36.26 -17.89 -46.85
CA GLU A 455 -37.17 -18.59 -47.75
C GLU A 455 -38.15 -19.46 -46.95
N GLU A 456 -39.45 -19.18 -47.11
CA GLU A 456 -40.53 -20.06 -46.67
C GLU A 456 -40.54 -21.34 -47.51
N VAL A 457 -40.33 -22.49 -46.86
CA VAL A 457 -40.47 -23.82 -47.48
C VAL A 457 -41.68 -24.54 -46.86
N GLU A 458 -42.53 -25.02 -47.77
CA GLU A 458 -43.84 -25.62 -47.54
C GLU A 458 -43.84 -26.83 -46.59
N GLU A 459 -44.91 -26.90 -45.78
CA GLU A 459 -45.28 -28.03 -44.94
C GLU A 459 -45.63 -29.26 -45.77
N GLY A 460 -44.92 -30.37 -45.56
CA GLY A 460 -45.28 -31.64 -46.20
C GLY A 460 -44.40 -32.81 -45.78
N GLY A 461 -44.80 -33.52 -44.72
CA GLY A 461 -44.35 -34.88 -44.44
C GLY A 461 -43.84 -35.10 -43.02
N GLY A 462 -44.59 -35.87 -42.22
CA GLY A 462 -44.19 -36.34 -40.90
C GLY A 462 -43.05 -37.36 -41.00
N GLY A 463 -41.82 -36.88 -41.17
CA GLY A 463 -40.60 -37.64 -40.98
C GLY A 463 -40.15 -37.55 -39.53
N SER A 464 -39.97 -38.69 -38.85
CA SER A 464 -39.42 -38.78 -37.50
C SER A 464 -38.01 -38.16 -37.48
N GLN A 465 -37.85 -36.98 -36.88
CA GLN A 465 -36.55 -36.33 -36.73
C GLN A 465 -35.78 -36.99 -35.58
N SER A 466 -34.61 -37.58 -35.88
CA SER A 466 -33.73 -38.14 -34.84
C SER A 466 -33.06 -37.01 -34.07
N THR A 467 -33.36 -36.85 -32.78
CA THR A 467 -32.66 -35.92 -31.88
C THR A 467 -31.35 -36.56 -31.40
N THR A 468 -30.22 -35.89 -31.64
CA THR A 468 -28.92 -36.33 -31.09
C THR A 468 -28.69 -35.58 -29.78
N SER A 469 -28.44 -36.32 -28.71
CA SER A 469 -28.15 -35.75 -27.41
C SER A 469 -26.64 -35.65 -27.21
N PHE A 470 -26.18 -34.56 -26.58
CA PHE A 470 -24.78 -34.38 -26.23
C PHE A 470 -24.63 -34.09 -24.75
N VAL A 471 -23.60 -34.66 -24.12
CA VAL A 471 -23.12 -34.18 -22.82
C VAL A 471 -22.09 -33.09 -23.11
N TRP A 472 -22.41 -31.87 -22.76
CA TRP A 472 -21.51 -30.72 -22.82
C TRP A 472 -20.75 -30.62 -21.50
N VAL A 473 -19.42 -30.71 -21.55
CA VAL A 473 -18.56 -30.49 -20.37
C VAL A 473 -17.74 -29.23 -20.58
N ARG A 474 -17.86 -28.32 -19.62
CA ARG A 474 -17.12 -27.06 -19.58
C ARG A 474 -16.29 -26.98 -18.32
N GLY A 475 -15.02 -26.64 -18.45
CA GLY A 475 -14.08 -26.53 -17.34
C GLY A 475 -12.66 -26.20 -17.81
N THR A 476 -11.66 -26.37 -16.94
CA THR A 476 -10.25 -26.27 -17.36
C THR A 476 -9.87 -27.50 -18.19
N ALA A 477 -8.98 -27.35 -19.18
CA ALA A 477 -8.55 -28.44 -20.05
C ALA A 477 -8.27 -29.79 -19.33
N PRO A 478 -7.43 -29.86 -18.27
CA PRO A 478 -7.14 -31.13 -17.59
C PRO A 478 -8.38 -31.73 -16.92
N ARG A 479 -9.31 -30.88 -16.46
CA ARG A 479 -10.55 -31.33 -15.81
C ARG A 479 -11.57 -31.78 -16.84
N VAL A 480 -11.68 -31.10 -17.98
CA VAL A 480 -12.54 -31.52 -19.09
C VAL A 480 -12.10 -32.89 -19.60
N SER A 481 -10.80 -33.10 -19.80
CA SER A 481 -10.27 -34.42 -20.19
C SER A 481 -10.55 -35.49 -19.12
N ALA A 482 -10.33 -35.20 -17.83
CA ALA A 482 -10.62 -36.14 -16.74
C ALA A 482 -12.12 -36.46 -16.63
N ALA A 483 -12.98 -35.47 -16.83
CA ALA A 483 -14.43 -35.66 -16.88
C ALA A 483 -14.85 -36.50 -18.09
N GLY A 484 -14.21 -36.29 -19.24
CA GLY A 484 -14.40 -37.10 -20.45
C GLY A 484 -14.09 -38.58 -20.23
N VAL A 485 -12.98 -38.89 -19.55
CA VAL A 485 -12.63 -40.28 -19.21
C VAL A 485 -13.67 -40.92 -18.31
N LEU A 486 -14.07 -40.23 -17.23
CA LEU A 486 -15.12 -40.74 -16.32
C LEU A 486 -16.46 -40.90 -17.01
N LEU A 487 -16.81 -39.97 -17.90
CA LEU A 487 -18.03 -40.03 -18.69
C LEU A 487 -18.00 -41.25 -19.61
N LEU A 488 -16.92 -41.45 -20.38
CA LEU A 488 -16.76 -42.62 -21.26
C LEU A 488 -16.81 -43.94 -20.49
N GLU A 489 -16.19 -44.03 -19.32
CA GLU A 489 -16.29 -45.20 -18.45
C GLU A 489 -17.74 -45.48 -18.04
N ARG A 490 -18.50 -44.44 -17.72
CA ARG A 490 -19.91 -44.55 -17.34
C ARG A 490 -20.82 -44.89 -18.51
N LEU A 491 -20.54 -44.37 -19.70
CA LEU A 491 -21.27 -44.72 -20.92
C LEU A 491 -21.05 -46.20 -21.29
N LYS A 492 -19.81 -46.68 -21.20
CA LYS A 492 -19.48 -48.11 -21.38
C LYS A 492 -20.14 -49.00 -20.31
N ALA A 493 -20.22 -48.51 -19.07
CA ALA A 493 -20.95 -49.21 -18.02
C ALA A 493 -22.45 -49.25 -18.32
N ALA A 494 -23.03 -48.15 -18.82
CA ALA A 494 -24.42 -48.09 -19.23
C ALA A 494 -24.72 -49.10 -20.35
N GLU A 495 -23.85 -49.21 -21.36
CA GLU A 495 -23.98 -50.20 -22.44
C GLU A 495 -24.01 -51.65 -21.90
N ARG A 496 -23.16 -51.99 -20.92
CA ARG A 496 -23.18 -53.32 -20.29
C ARG A 496 -24.42 -53.56 -19.46
N LEU A 497 -24.96 -52.50 -18.87
CA LEU A 497 -26.14 -52.53 -18.00
C LEU A 497 -27.45 -52.29 -18.76
N THR A 498 -27.38 -52.30 -20.09
CA THR A 498 -28.54 -52.26 -20.97
C THR A 498 -28.78 -53.59 -21.66
N ALA A 499 -30.02 -54.05 -21.62
CA ALA A 499 -30.49 -55.13 -22.46
C ALA A 499 -31.68 -54.66 -23.29
N LYS A 500 -31.74 -55.12 -24.54
CA LYS A 500 -32.83 -54.87 -25.46
C LYS A 500 -33.62 -56.16 -25.63
N VAL A 501 -34.91 -56.11 -25.31
CA VAL A 501 -35.81 -57.24 -25.55
C VAL A 501 -36.79 -56.82 -26.63
N ALA A 502 -36.76 -57.53 -27.75
CA ALA A 502 -37.67 -57.28 -28.88
C ALA A 502 -39.11 -57.69 -28.50
N VAL A 503 -40.04 -56.78 -28.73
CA VAL A 503 -41.47 -56.97 -28.52
C VAL A 503 -42.19 -56.60 -29.80
N ARG A 504 -43.03 -57.50 -30.30
CA ARG A 504 -43.84 -57.23 -31.48
C ARG A 504 -44.78 -56.06 -31.22
N GLU A 505 -45.00 -55.23 -32.24
CA GLU A 505 -45.80 -54.00 -32.12
C GLU A 505 -47.22 -54.24 -31.61
N ASP A 506 -47.85 -55.37 -31.98
CA ASP A 506 -49.18 -55.77 -31.53
C ASP A 506 -49.28 -55.98 -30.01
N VAL A 507 -48.16 -56.35 -29.36
CA VAL A 507 -48.09 -56.61 -27.92
C VAL A 507 -47.70 -55.35 -27.11
N VAL A 508 -47.20 -54.30 -27.76
CA VAL A 508 -46.71 -53.08 -27.08
C VAL A 508 -47.82 -52.39 -26.29
N SER A 509 -49.03 -52.30 -26.87
CA SER A 509 -50.17 -51.68 -26.20
C SER A 509 -50.56 -52.41 -24.91
N THR A 510 -50.52 -53.76 -24.93
CA THR A 510 -50.74 -54.63 -23.78
C THR A 510 -49.61 -54.53 -22.76
N PHE A 511 -48.35 -54.40 -23.21
CA PHE A 511 -47.16 -54.26 -22.35
C PHE A 511 -47.16 -52.94 -21.58
N VAL A 512 -47.54 -51.84 -22.25
CA VAL A 512 -47.76 -50.55 -21.56
C VAL A 512 -48.96 -50.69 -20.62
N GLY A 513 -50.05 -51.29 -21.11
CA GLY A 513 -51.33 -51.37 -20.42
C GLY A 513 -52.06 -50.02 -20.40
N HIS A 514 -53.34 -50.03 -20.02
CA HIS A 514 -54.13 -48.80 -19.93
C HIS A 514 -53.50 -47.83 -18.91
N ALA A 515 -53.18 -46.61 -19.37
CA ALA A 515 -52.46 -45.58 -18.61
C ALA A 515 -51.10 -46.03 -18.03
N GLY A 516 -50.42 -46.97 -18.68
CA GLY A 516 -49.10 -47.45 -18.23
C GLY A 516 -49.16 -48.41 -17.03
N SER A 517 -50.32 -49.03 -16.76
CA SER A 517 -50.52 -49.83 -15.55
C SER A 517 -49.65 -51.08 -15.49
N GLU A 518 -49.45 -51.78 -16.61
CA GLU A 518 -48.68 -53.02 -16.68
C GLU A 518 -47.17 -52.74 -16.64
N ILE A 519 -46.68 -51.78 -17.41
CA ILE A 519 -45.25 -51.37 -17.34
C ILE A 519 -44.89 -50.87 -15.92
N ARG A 520 -45.81 -50.20 -15.22
CA ARG A 520 -45.61 -49.82 -13.81
C ARG A 520 -45.63 -51.00 -12.84
N LYS A 521 -46.36 -52.08 -13.13
CA LYS A 521 -46.31 -53.32 -12.33
C LYS A 521 -44.97 -54.03 -12.56
N LEU A 522 -44.53 -54.16 -13.81
CA LEU A 522 -43.23 -54.73 -14.15
C LEU A 522 -42.06 -53.94 -13.55
N ARG A 523 -42.11 -52.61 -13.59
CA ARG A 523 -41.14 -51.73 -12.90
C ARG A 523 -41.11 -51.97 -11.38
N ARG A 524 -42.26 -52.24 -10.75
CA ARG A 524 -42.32 -52.56 -9.32
C ARG A 524 -41.72 -53.93 -8.97
N LEU A 525 -41.85 -54.90 -9.88
CA LEU A 525 -41.27 -56.23 -9.72
C LEU A 525 -39.76 -56.23 -9.98
N CYS A 526 -39.29 -55.39 -10.90
CA CYS A 526 -37.88 -55.22 -11.22
C CYS A 526 -37.25 -54.10 -10.36
N VAL A 527 -37.13 -54.32 -9.04
CA VAL A 527 -36.55 -53.33 -8.12
C VAL A 527 -35.12 -52.99 -8.55
N GLY A 528 -34.87 -51.72 -8.86
CA GLY A 528 -33.55 -51.24 -9.31
C GLY A 528 -33.32 -51.36 -10.83
N CYS A 529 -34.36 -51.60 -11.62
CA CYS A 529 -34.33 -51.53 -13.07
C CYS A 529 -35.31 -50.48 -13.58
N ASP A 530 -34.88 -49.67 -14.56
CA ASP A 530 -35.78 -48.84 -15.34
C ASP A 530 -36.15 -49.59 -16.62
N LEU A 531 -37.44 -49.59 -16.93
CA LEU A 531 -37.96 -50.12 -18.19
C LEU A 531 -38.37 -48.97 -19.09
N GLY A 532 -37.70 -48.81 -20.22
CA GLY A 532 -38.06 -47.91 -21.31
C GLY A 532 -38.66 -48.67 -22.49
N LEU A 533 -39.43 -47.98 -23.32
CA LEU A 533 -39.84 -48.48 -24.63
C LEU A 533 -39.21 -47.58 -25.68
N SER A 534 -38.49 -48.19 -26.60
CA SER A 534 -38.04 -47.53 -27.83
C SER A 534 -39.19 -47.53 -28.83
N PRO A 535 -39.37 -46.46 -29.64
CA PRO A 535 -40.31 -46.47 -30.76
C PRO A 535 -40.03 -47.66 -31.68
N ALA A 536 -41.09 -48.23 -32.24
CA ALA A 536 -40.98 -49.38 -33.14
C ALA A 536 -40.24 -48.98 -34.42
N THR A 537 -39.24 -49.78 -34.78
CA THR A 537 -38.60 -49.73 -36.09
C THR A 537 -38.92 -51.06 -36.77
N ASP A 538 -39.49 -50.99 -37.98
CA ASP A 538 -39.92 -52.17 -38.75
C ASP A 538 -40.92 -53.09 -38.04
N GLY A 539 -41.88 -52.53 -37.29
CA GLY A 539 -42.94 -53.29 -36.61
C GLY A 539 -42.48 -54.06 -35.36
N VAL A 540 -41.25 -53.80 -34.90
CA VAL A 540 -40.71 -54.34 -33.65
C VAL A 540 -40.36 -53.18 -32.73
N ALA A 541 -40.99 -53.12 -31.57
CA ALA A 541 -40.58 -52.22 -30.50
C ALA A 541 -39.54 -52.92 -29.63
N GLU A 542 -38.57 -52.16 -29.12
CA GLU A 542 -37.59 -52.68 -28.17
C GLU A 542 -37.95 -52.21 -26.75
N VAL A 543 -38.10 -53.15 -25.82
CA VAL A 543 -38.09 -52.84 -24.40
C VAL A 543 -36.65 -52.69 -23.97
N LEU A 544 -36.28 -51.48 -23.56
CA LEU A 544 -34.97 -51.14 -23.03
C LEU A 544 -34.98 -51.38 -21.52
N LEU A 545 -34.14 -52.31 -21.07
CA LEU A 545 -33.94 -52.62 -19.66
C LEU A 545 -32.63 -52.00 -19.18
N LEU A 546 -32.71 -51.16 -18.16
CA LEU A 546 -31.59 -50.45 -17.54
C LEU A 546 -31.46 -50.83 -16.06
N ALA A 547 -30.47 -51.64 -15.70
CA ALA A 547 -30.27 -52.09 -14.31
C ALA A 547 -29.04 -51.44 -13.66
N ASP A 548 -28.98 -51.46 -12.32
CA ASP A 548 -27.77 -51.03 -11.60
C ASP A 548 -26.64 -52.09 -11.59
N ASP A 549 -26.96 -53.35 -11.89
CA ASP A 549 -26.04 -54.49 -11.84
C ASP A 549 -26.45 -55.58 -12.85
N GLU A 550 -25.47 -56.36 -13.33
CA GLU A 550 -25.67 -57.40 -14.34
C GLU A 550 -26.63 -58.49 -13.86
N ALA A 551 -26.59 -58.89 -12.57
CA ALA A 551 -27.48 -59.92 -12.05
C ALA A 551 -28.95 -59.44 -12.05
N ARG A 552 -29.17 -58.15 -11.75
CA ARG A 552 -30.50 -57.53 -11.81
C ARG A 552 -30.97 -57.36 -13.24
N LEU A 553 -30.07 -57.01 -14.15
CA LEU A 553 -30.38 -56.94 -15.58
C LEU A 553 -30.86 -58.30 -16.09
N ALA A 554 -30.10 -59.36 -15.83
CA ALA A 554 -30.45 -60.71 -16.24
C ALA A 554 -31.80 -61.18 -15.67
N ALA A 555 -32.07 -60.87 -14.39
CA ALA A 555 -33.36 -61.18 -13.77
C ALA A 555 -34.53 -60.39 -14.41
N ALA A 556 -34.32 -59.11 -14.71
CA ALA A 556 -35.32 -58.26 -15.36
C ALA A 556 -35.59 -58.70 -16.80
N VAL A 557 -34.54 -59.05 -17.55
CA VAL A 557 -34.65 -59.64 -18.90
C VAL A 557 -35.50 -60.91 -18.84
N GLY A 558 -35.16 -61.86 -17.96
CA GLY A 558 -35.92 -63.10 -17.84
C GLY A 558 -37.38 -62.90 -17.41
N LEU A 559 -37.68 -61.87 -16.62
CA LEU A 559 -39.07 -61.50 -16.28
C LEU A 559 -39.83 -60.94 -17.49
N VAL A 560 -39.21 -60.03 -18.24
CA VAL A 560 -39.81 -59.45 -19.45
C VAL A 560 -40.01 -60.52 -20.51
N GLU A 561 -39.02 -61.38 -20.75
CA GLU A 561 -39.13 -62.48 -21.72
C GLU A 561 -40.25 -63.46 -21.34
N LYS A 562 -40.36 -63.86 -20.07
CA LYS A 562 -41.47 -64.70 -19.60
C LYS A 562 -42.82 -64.04 -19.78
N TRP A 563 -42.90 -62.73 -19.52
CA TRP A 563 -44.11 -61.96 -19.72
C TRP A 563 -44.48 -61.89 -21.20
N VAL A 564 -43.51 -61.57 -22.08
CA VAL A 564 -43.71 -61.49 -23.53
C VAL A 564 -44.14 -62.85 -24.09
N HIS A 565 -43.50 -63.94 -23.65
CA HIS A 565 -43.86 -65.28 -24.06
C HIS A 565 -45.28 -65.66 -23.62
N HIS A 566 -45.66 -65.31 -22.39
CA HIS A 566 -47.03 -65.53 -21.90
C HIS A 566 -48.06 -64.78 -22.77
N GLN A 567 -47.79 -63.53 -23.17
CA GLN A 567 -48.70 -62.77 -24.02
C GLN A 567 -48.71 -63.19 -25.50
N GLN A 568 -47.75 -63.99 -25.97
CA GLN A 568 -47.77 -64.55 -27.32
C GLN A 568 -48.58 -65.84 -27.42
N ILE A 569 -48.84 -66.50 -26.29
CA ILE A 569 -49.62 -67.75 -26.21
C ILE A 569 -51.13 -67.45 -26.16
N PHE A 570 -51.51 -66.26 -25.67
CA PHE A 570 -52.89 -65.77 -25.59
C PHE A 570 -53.14 -64.72 -26.66
#